data_AF-A0A081C7H2-F1
#
_entry.id   AF-A0A081C7H2-F1
#
_cell.length_a   1.000
_cell.length_b   1.000
_cell.length_c   1.000
_cell.angle_alpha   90.00
_cell.angle_beta   90.00
_cell.angle_gamma   90.00
#
_symmetry.space_group_name_H-M   'P 1'
#
loop_
_entity.id
_entity.type
_entity.pdbx_description
1 polymer ?
#
loop_
_entity_poly.entity_id
_entity_poly.type
_entity_poly.pdbx_seq_one_letter_code
_entity_poly.pdbx_strand_id
1 'polypeptide(L)'
;MYWTEVKSALLHGTPTMRQDKVQPQAVQIAVREISRLIDFGWIDDMTDDVLQRIQDACQVGQCQELWEEINLKCQLLLKKRSGLRRARQHKTSKKKGESVSLN
;
A
#
# COMPACT_ATOMS: atom_id res chain seq x y z
N MET A 1 14.75 16.28 10.24
CA MET A 1 13.32 15.94 10.14
C MET A 1 13.07 14.70 10.97
N TYR A 2 12.03 14.67 11.80
CA TYR A 2 11.71 13.52 12.66
C TYR A 2 10.97 12.43 11.86
N TRP A 3 10.98 11.18 12.34
CA TRP A 3 10.41 10.05 11.58
C TRP A 3 8.90 10.20 11.31
N THR A 4 8.15 10.91 12.17
CA THR A 4 6.72 11.16 11.96
C THR A 4 6.47 12.10 10.77
N GLU A 5 7.30 13.12 10.61
CA GLU A 5 7.26 14.05 9.47
C GLU A 5 7.65 13.34 8.18
N VAL A 6 8.68 12.47 8.24
CA VAL A 6 9.08 11.63 7.11
C VAL A 6 7.93 10.71 6.72
N LYS A 7 7.30 10.01 7.67
CA LYS A 7 6.13 9.16 7.42
C LYS A 7 5.00 9.94 6.74
N SER A 8 4.68 11.15 7.23
CA SER A 8 3.68 12.02 6.62
C SER A 8 4.06 12.41 5.18
N ALA A 9 5.32 12.76 4.94
CA ALA A 9 5.82 13.10 3.61
C ALA A 9 5.72 11.91 2.62
N LEU A 10 6.04 10.69 3.09
CA LEU A 10 5.96 9.48 2.29
C LEU A 10 4.52 9.14 1.91
N LEU A 11 3.58 9.24 2.86
CA LEU A 11 2.18 8.87 2.61
C LEU A 11 1.42 9.96 1.87
N HIS A 12 1.60 11.23 2.25
CA HIS A 12 0.73 12.33 1.81
C HIS A 12 1.40 13.35 0.90
N GLY A 13 2.73 13.37 0.87
CA GLY A 13 3.52 14.27 -0.01
C GLY A 13 3.82 15.60 0.66
N THR A 14 3.36 15.75 1.91
CA THR A 14 3.49 16.96 2.71
C THR A 14 3.96 16.62 4.13
N PRO A 15 5.00 17.31 4.65
CA PRO A 15 5.84 18.29 3.97
C PRO A 15 6.69 17.65 2.85
N THR A 16 7.10 18.45 1.85
CA THR A 16 8.02 17.95 0.81
C THR A 16 9.32 17.52 1.48
N MET A 17 9.71 16.24 1.30
CA MET A 17 10.99 15.76 1.80
C MET A 17 12.12 16.57 1.14
N ARG A 18 12.91 17.27 1.96
CA ARG A 18 14.18 17.84 1.52
C ARG A 18 15.27 16.86 1.89
N GLN A 19 15.88 16.23 0.88
CA GLN A 19 16.87 15.17 1.05
C GLN A 19 18.01 15.59 2.00
N ASP A 20 18.42 16.87 1.98
CA ASP A 20 19.49 17.41 2.84
C ASP A 20 19.15 17.44 4.35
N LYS A 21 17.87 17.29 4.72
CA LYS A 21 17.41 17.42 6.12
C LYS A 21 16.87 16.10 6.71
N VAL A 22 16.95 15.02 5.94
CA VAL A 22 16.40 13.71 6.32
C VAL A 22 17.55 12.85 6.85
N GLN A 23 17.42 12.38 8.08
CA GLN A 23 18.38 11.43 8.65
C GLN A 23 18.03 10.01 8.18
N PRO A 24 19.02 9.19 7.78
CA PRO A 24 18.77 7.82 7.35
C PRO A 24 17.99 6.98 8.37
N GLN A 25 18.29 7.12 9.68
CA GLN A 25 17.55 6.40 10.72
C GLN A 25 16.06 6.82 10.76
N ALA A 26 15.75 8.09 10.52
CA ALA A 26 14.37 8.57 10.51
C ALA A 26 13.57 7.96 9.35
N VAL A 27 14.21 7.75 8.19
CA VAL A 27 13.62 7.03 7.05
C VAL A 27 13.34 5.59 7.44
N GLN A 28 14.33 4.88 7.98
CA GLN A 28 14.17 3.48 8.36
C GLN A 28 13.01 3.27 9.34
N ILE A 29 12.89 4.13 10.35
CA ILE A 29 11.78 4.08 11.32
C ILE A 29 10.44 4.36 10.62
N ALA A 30 10.37 5.39 9.78
CA ALA A 30 9.15 5.74 9.06
C ALA A 30 8.68 4.60 8.15
N VAL A 31 9.58 4.00 7.38
CA VAL A 31 9.30 2.90 6.46
C VAL A 31 8.87 1.64 7.20
N ARG A 32 9.53 1.28 8.32
CA ARG A 32 9.11 0.16 9.19
C ARG A 32 7.70 0.38 9.72
N GLU A 33 7.37 1.60 10.11
CA GLU A 33 6.03 1.90 10.64
C GLU A 33 4.96 1.82 9.55
N ILE A 34 5.25 2.28 8.32
CA ILE A 34 4.35 2.09 7.17
C ILE A 34 4.13 0.60 6.90
N SER A 35 5.19 -0.21 6.94
CA SER A 35 5.11 -1.66 6.78
C SER A 35 4.17 -2.31 7.81
N ARG A 36 4.25 -1.90 9.08
CA ARG A 36 3.34 -2.35 10.14
C ARG A 36 1.88 -1.93 9.90
N LEU A 37 1.66 -0.71 9.42
CA LEU A 37 0.30 -0.24 9.10
C LEU A 37 -0.34 -1.06 7.99
N ILE A 38 0.45 -1.52 7.01
CA ILE A 38 -0.01 -2.46 5.98
C ILE A 38 -0.37 -3.81 6.61
N ASP A 39 0.50 -4.37 7.47
CA ASP A 39 0.26 -5.67 8.12
C ASP A 39 -0.99 -5.67 9.00
N PHE A 40 -1.23 -4.57 9.72
CA PHE A 40 -2.43 -4.41 10.54
C PHE A 40 -3.69 -4.06 9.74
N GLY A 41 -3.59 -3.88 8.42
CA GLY A 41 -4.73 -3.52 7.56
C GLY A 41 -5.23 -2.10 7.76
N TRP A 42 -4.38 -1.18 8.23
CA TRP A 42 -4.70 0.26 8.28
C TRP A 42 -4.45 0.92 6.93
N ILE A 43 -3.58 0.33 6.12
CA ILE A 43 -3.32 0.73 4.74
C ILE A 43 -3.72 -0.44 3.84
N ASP A 44 -4.89 -0.30 3.22
CA ASP A 44 -5.47 -1.29 2.30
C ASP A 44 -5.11 -1.02 0.82
N ASP A 45 -4.48 0.12 0.56
CA ASP A 45 -4.13 0.58 -0.77
C ASP A 45 -2.91 1.50 -0.74
N MET A 46 -2.07 1.39 -1.76
CA MET A 46 -0.90 2.22 -1.97
C MET A 46 -0.87 2.61 -3.44
N THR A 47 -0.87 3.92 -3.72
CA THR A 47 -0.74 4.43 -5.09
C THR A 47 0.71 4.31 -5.56
N ASP A 48 0.90 4.24 -6.88
CA ASP A 48 2.24 4.20 -7.49
C ASP A 48 3.10 5.41 -7.03
N ASP A 49 2.49 6.59 -6.88
CA ASP A 49 3.19 7.78 -6.36
C ASP A 49 3.69 7.65 -4.92
N VAL A 50 3.00 6.88 -4.06
CA VAL A 50 3.44 6.63 -2.67
C VAL A 50 4.57 5.61 -2.69
N LEU A 51 4.42 4.56 -3.50
CA LEU A 51 5.44 3.54 -3.71
C LEU A 51 6.75 4.15 -4.22
N GLN A 52 6.69 5.01 -5.23
CA GLN A 52 7.86 5.70 -5.76
C GLN A 52 8.54 6.57 -4.69
N ARG A 53 7.79 7.33 -3.90
CA ARG A 53 8.35 8.15 -2.81
C ARG A 53 9.05 7.31 -1.74
N ILE A 54 8.49 6.15 -1.40
CA ILE A 54 9.11 5.23 -0.44
C ILE A 54 10.39 4.63 -1.03
N GLN A 55 10.38 4.25 -2.31
CA GLN A 55 11.58 3.77 -2.99
C GLN A 55 12.71 4.81 -2.97
N ASP A 56 12.40 6.05 -3.35
CA ASP A 56 13.38 7.15 -3.37
C ASP A 56 13.90 7.44 -1.96
N ALA A 57 13.02 7.40 -0.96
CA ALA A 57 13.42 7.57 0.43
C ALA A 57 14.35 6.44 0.90
N CYS A 58 14.07 5.19 0.54
CA CYS A 58 14.90 4.05 0.89
C CYS A 58 16.30 4.11 0.26
N GLN A 59 16.45 4.72 -0.92
CA GLN A 59 17.76 5.00 -1.50
C GLN A 59 18.58 5.95 -0.62
N VAL A 60 17.94 7.01 -0.10
CA VAL A 60 18.57 7.98 0.82
C VAL A 60 18.83 7.36 2.20
N GLY A 61 17.87 6.58 2.71
CA GLY A 61 17.92 5.93 4.02
C GLY A 61 18.74 4.65 4.08
N GLN A 62 19.29 4.21 2.94
CA GLN A 62 20.03 2.96 2.78
C GLN A 62 19.28 1.75 3.35
N CYS A 63 17.99 1.62 3.03
CA CYS A 63 17.14 0.56 3.56
C CYS A 63 16.34 -0.15 2.48
N GLN A 64 17.07 -0.67 1.49
CA GLN A 64 16.50 -1.34 0.33
C GLN A 64 15.73 -2.61 0.71
N GLU A 65 16.16 -3.34 1.75
CA GLU A 65 15.43 -4.53 2.21
C GLU A 65 14.01 -4.20 2.67
N LEU A 66 13.81 -3.04 3.29
CA LEU A 66 12.48 -2.60 3.76
C LEU A 66 11.58 -2.20 2.59
N TRP A 67 12.18 -1.62 1.54
CA TRP A 67 11.44 -1.31 0.32
C TRP A 67 10.93 -2.58 -0.36
N GLU A 68 11.78 -3.59 -0.51
CA GLU A 68 11.40 -4.87 -1.12
C GLU A 68 10.26 -5.55 -0.35
N GLU A 69 10.29 -5.51 0.98
CA GLU A 69 9.23 -6.01 1.84
C GLU A 69 7.89 -5.30 1.58
N ILE A 70 7.90 -3.95 1.54
CA ILE A 70 6.69 -3.16 1.27
C ILE A 70 6.17 -3.42 -0.14
N ASN A 71 7.04 -3.45 -1.15
CA ASN A 71 6.65 -3.71 -2.54
C ASN A 71 5.96 -5.08 -2.67
N LEU A 72 6.51 -6.11 -2.03
CA LEU A 72 5.88 -7.44 -1.99
C LEU A 72 4.51 -7.40 -1.32
N LYS A 73 4.38 -6.72 -0.16
CA LYS A 73 3.10 -6.57 0.54
C LYS A 73 2.04 -5.87 -0.32
N CYS A 74 2.43 -4.80 -1.02
CA CYS A 74 1.53 -4.05 -1.90
C CYS A 74 1.07 -4.88 -3.11
N GLN A 75 1.97 -5.66 -3.72
CA GLN A 75 1.58 -6.59 -4.78
C GLN A 75 0.57 -7.64 -4.29
N LEU A 76 0.71 -8.12 -3.05
CA LEU A 76 -0.25 -9.03 -2.44
C LEU A 76 -1.61 -8.36 -2.17
N LEU A 77 -1.64 -7.08 -1.77
CA LEU A 77 -2.88 -6.30 -1.63
C LEU A 77 -3.63 -6.17 -2.96
N LEU A 78 -2.90 -5.86 -4.05
CA LEU A 78 -3.47 -5.78 -5.40
C LEU A 78 -4.07 -7.13 -5.84
N LYS A 79 -3.39 -8.25 -5.57
CA LYS A 79 -3.91 -9.60 -5.84
C LYS A 79 -5.18 -9.91 -5.06
N LYS A 80 -5.21 -9.61 -3.75
CA LYS A 80 -6.41 -9.81 -2.89
C LYS A 80 -7.62 -9.03 -3.42
N ARG A 81 -7.44 -7.79 -3.89
CA ARG A 81 -8.50 -6.97 -4.50
C ARG A 81 -9.08 -7.59 -5.77
N SER A 82 -8.23 -8.13 -6.64
CA SER A 82 -8.69 -8.78 -7.88
C SER A 82 -9.55 -10.03 -7.61
N GLY A 83 -9.22 -10.81 -6.57
CA GLY A 83 -10.01 -11.94 -6.09
C GLY A 83 -11.38 -11.53 -5.54
N LEU A 84 -11.42 -10.46 -4.74
CA LEU A 84 -12.68 -9.93 -4.18
C LEU A 84 -13.63 -9.40 -5.27
N ARG A 85 -13.09 -8.76 -6.33
CA ARG A 85 -13.88 -8.31 -7.48
C ARG A 85 -14.48 -9.48 -8.27
N ARG A 86 -13.74 -10.57 -8.48
CA ARG A 86 -14.26 -11.81 -9.10
C ARG A 86 -15.36 -12.47 -8.27
N ALA A 87 -15.20 -12.52 -6.94
CA ALA A 87 -16.20 -13.11 -6.04
C ALA A 87 -17.55 -12.37 -6.08
N ARG A 88 -17.56 -11.04 -6.26
CA ARG A 88 -18.79 -10.25 -6.39
C ARG A 88 -19.51 -10.47 -7.72
N GLN A 89 -18.78 -10.68 -8.83
CA GLN A 89 -19.39 -10.94 -10.15
C GLN A 89 -20.08 -12.31 -10.24
N HIS A 90 -19.61 -13.31 -9.49
CA HIS A 90 -20.24 -14.63 -9.47
C HIS A 90 -21.55 -14.71 -8.67
N LYS A 91 -21.83 -13.75 -7.78
CA LYS A 91 -23.09 -13.73 -7.02
C LYS A 91 -24.26 -13.09 -7.78
N THR A 92 -24.00 -12.25 -8.77
CA THR A 92 -25.05 -11.60 -9.58
C THR A 92 -25.58 -12.46 -10.73
N SER A 93 -24.84 -13.49 -11.16
CA SER A 93 -25.25 -14.34 -12.29
C SER A 93 -26.14 -15.53 -11.92
N LYS A 94 -26.49 -15.73 -10.64
CA LYS A 94 -27.30 -16.89 -10.20
C LYS A 94 -28.78 -16.59 -9.94
N LYS A 95 -29.30 -15.42 -10.34
CA LYS A 95 -30.73 -15.02 -10.19
C LYS A 95 -31.42 -14.70 -11.53
N LYS A 96 -31.18 -15.48 -12.58
CA LYS A 96 -31.99 -15.41 -13.81
C LYS A 96 -32.20 -16.82 -14.36
N GLY A 97 -33.14 -17.52 -13.74
CA GLY A 97 -33.50 -18.90 -14.07
C GLY A 97 -34.74 -19.33 -13.30
N GLU A 98 -35.73 -18.45 -13.21
CA GLU A 98 -37.06 -18.79 -12.75
C GLU A 98 -37.98 -18.62 -13.97
N SER A 99 -37.97 -19.64 -14.82
CA SER A 99 -38.95 -19.80 -15.88
C SER A 99 -39.95 -20.83 -15.37
N VAL A 100 -41.08 -20.30 -14.93
CA VAL A 100 -42.33 -21.02 -14.66
C VAL A 100 -42.68 -21.85 -15.90
N SER A 101 -42.85 -23.16 -15.72
CA SER A 101 -43.62 -24.01 -16.63
C SER A 101 -44.67 -24.74 -15.80
N LEU A 102 -45.88 -24.17 -15.78
CA LEU A 102 -47.13 -24.84 -15.45
C LEU A 102 -47.91 -24.93 -16.76
N ASN A 103 -47.95 -26.15 -17.31
CA ASN A 103 -49.11 -26.80 -17.93
C ASN A 103 -48.69 -28.15 -18.52
#